data_AF-A0A831NWB9-F1
#
_entry.id   AF-A0A831NWB9-F1
#
_cell.length_a   1.000
_cell.length_b   1.000
_cell.length_c   1.000
_cell.angle_alpha   90.00
_cell.angle_beta   90.00
_cell.angle_gamma   90.00
#
_symmetry.space_group_name_H-M   'P 1'
#
loop_
_entity.id
_entity.type
_entity.pdbx_description
1 polymer ?
#
loop_
_entity_poly.entity_id
_entity_poly.type
_entity_poly.pdbx_seq_one_letter_code
_entity_poly.pdbx_strand_id
1 'polypeptide(L)'
;MFFFVSSLTDASENARIVSSANSSLTIQVQIIQTNLHTYISEKNEVSYYQSLVLAVPYNGDITLAGLHLGTLKAFSQTQQFPLAGGRDKIIEFSDPLFVRGEKLITVYIFPVTPSGVYDEVEFTVQFSGTTSNGKAVSVDSPFEKMLSASVLNYEQSKQFAQVPIQSLASGAESGPFAENSEWIKIEINKNGLYKLTGAQLDASGLSVTGEASASIHLYNGGGVQLPVLNEIERPLFEEVAIKVIDGGDGIFDSNDYILFYGESVNRWVYETAQTVFKTHSYTERNVYWLDVSSLTSGLRIQSSDASINGVVNGSVSQTLDQYTRRVHIEQNNILRRWSDNRISDYYTWYWTNDNNLSFFVSTEHILTDDTVRVILDGITGDTTGSSDENEAINFYVNG
;
A
#
# COMPACT_ATOMS: atom_id res chain seq x y z
N MET A 1 -2.99 -1.13 4.56
CA MET A 1 -2.61 -2.44 5.15
C MET A 1 -1.99 -2.33 6.56
N PHE A 2 -2.19 -1.21 7.28
CA PHE A 2 -1.65 -1.02 8.65
C PHE A 2 -2.70 -1.19 9.77
N PHE A 3 -3.96 -1.48 9.43
CA PHE A 3 -5.06 -1.63 10.39
C PHE A 3 -5.04 -2.93 11.20
N PHE A 4 -4.11 -3.86 10.91
CA PHE A 4 -4.12 -5.19 11.52
C PHE A 4 -3.42 -5.28 12.88
N VAL A 5 -2.49 -4.38 13.22
CA VAL A 5 -1.66 -4.58 14.42
C VAL A 5 -2.37 -4.16 15.71
N SER A 6 -3.20 -3.10 15.67
CA SER A 6 -3.90 -2.63 16.88
C SER A 6 -5.07 -3.52 17.30
N SER A 7 -5.62 -4.34 16.39
CA SER A 7 -6.73 -5.26 16.70
C SER A 7 -6.26 -6.63 17.22
N LEU A 8 -4.96 -6.92 17.19
CA LEU A 8 -4.40 -8.23 17.57
C LEU A 8 -4.02 -8.31 19.05
N THR A 9 -3.75 -7.19 19.72
CA THR A 9 -3.31 -7.18 21.12
C THR A 9 -4.44 -7.23 22.13
N ASP A 10 -5.61 -6.66 21.84
CA ASP A 10 -6.66 -6.49 22.85
C ASP A 10 -7.51 -7.76 23.08
N ALA A 11 -7.54 -8.69 22.13
CA ALA A 11 -8.43 -9.85 22.18
C ALA A 11 -7.80 -11.12 22.80
N SER A 12 -6.48 -11.19 22.92
CA SER A 12 -5.82 -12.33 23.60
C SER A 12 -5.84 -12.19 25.12
N GLU A 13 -6.00 -10.98 25.67
CA GLU A 13 -6.02 -10.77 27.13
C GLU A 13 -7.28 -11.32 27.80
N ASN A 14 -8.44 -11.26 27.12
CA ASN A 14 -9.74 -11.70 27.63
C ASN A 14 -10.24 -13.01 26.99
N ALA A 15 -9.44 -13.65 26.14
CA ALA A 15 -9.70 -14.97 25.58
C ALA A 15 -8.76 -16.02 26.17
N ARG A 16 -9.29 -17.21 26.46
CA ARG A 16 -8.48 -18.35 26.91
C ARG A 16 -8.88 -19.64 26.22
N ILE A 17 -7.88 -20.49 26.02
CA ILE A 17 -8.09 -21.86 25.54
C ILE A 17 -8.55 -22.72 26.72
N VAL A 18 -9.77 -23.27 26.62
CA VAL A 18 -10.36 -24.18 27.62
C VAL A 18 -9.88 -25.61 27.38
N SER A 19 -9.79 -26.02 26.13
CA SER A 19 -9.24 -27.33 25.74
C SER A 19 -8.60 -27.26 24.36
N SER A 20 -7.50 -27.98 24.16
CA SER A 20 -6.77 -28.05 22.88
C SER A 20 -6.45 -29.50 22.54
N ALA A 21 -6.83 -29.93 21.35
CA ALA A 21 -6.50 -31.23 20.76
C ALA A 21 -6.13 -31.04 19.29
N ASN A 22 -5.44 -32.00 18.67
CA ASN A 22 -4.91 -31.83 17.30
C ASN A 22 -5.96 -31.42 16.24
N SER A 23 -7.22 -31.83 16.43
CA SER A 23 -8.33 -31.55 15.51
C SER A 23 -9.44 -30.69 16.12
N SER A 24 -9.28 -30.19 17.35
CA SER A 24 -10.29 -29.34 17.98
C SER A 24 -9.71 -28.35 18.99
N LEU A 25 -10.42 -27.23 19.16
CA LEU A 25 -10.04 -26.19 20.10
C LEU A 25 -11.30 -25.57 20.69
N THR A 26 -11.37 -25.49 22.02
CA THR A 26 -12.44 -24.79 22.73
C THR A 26 -11.88 -23.51 23.33
N ILE A 27 -12.52 -22.40 23.01
CA ILE A 27 -12.10 -21.05 23.38
C ILE A 27 -13.23 -20.40 24.15
N GLN A 28 -12.89 -19.75 25.25
CA GLN A 28 -13.80 -18.91 26.01
C GLN A 28 -13.31 -17.47 25.96
N VAL A 29 -14.22 -16.55 25.65
CA VAL A 29 -13.94 -15.11 25.52
C VAL A 29 -14.86 -14.34 26.46
N GLN A 30 -14.26 -13.55 27.36
CA GLN A 30 -14.97 -12.64 28.23
C GLN A 30 -15.23 -11.33 27.50
N ILE A 31 -16.49 -10.93 27.31
CA ILE A 31 -16.83 -9.76 26.51
C ILE A 31 -16.70 -8.49 27.34
N ILE A 32 -15.76 -7.64 26.94
CA ILE A 32 -15.55 -6.31 27.52
C ILE A 32 -16.21 -5.30 26.58
N GLN A 33 -17.36 -4.75 26.97
CA GLN A 33 -18.17 -3.88 26.10
C GLN A 33 -17.42 -2.66 25.55
N THR A 34 -16.44 -2.14 26.30
CA THR A 34 -15.62 -0.99 25.88
C THR A 34 -14.58 -1.33 24.81
N ASN A 35 -14.30 -2.62 24.60
CA ASN A 35 -13.27 -3.10 23.66
C ASN A 35 -13.91 -3.63 22.37
N LEU A 36 -15.23 -3.47 22.20
CA LEU A 36 -15.91 -3.90 20.98
C LEU A 36 -15.63 -2.93 19.83
N HIS A 37 -15.21 -3.48 18.71
CA HIS A 37 -15.12 -2.79 17.44
C HIS A 37 -16.52 -2.60 16.85
N THR A 38 -16.66 -1.56 16.02
CA THR A 38 -17.91 -1.23 15.35
C THR A 38 -17.81 -1.59 13.88
N TYR A 39 -18.86 -2.20 13.34
CA TYR A 39 -19.01 -2.48 11.91
C TYR A 39 -20.32 -1.87 11.43
N ILE A 40 -20.28 -1.04 10.40
CA ILE A 40 -21.46 -0.45 9.77
C ILE A 40 -21.68 -1.13 8.42
N SER A 41 -22.88 -1.67 8.21
CA SER A 41 -23.25 -2.30 6.94
C SER A 41 -23.65 -1.26 5.89
N GLU A 42 -23.69 -1.67 4.62
CA GLU A 42 -24.21 -0.84 3.52
C GLU A 42 -25.65 -0.35 3.73
N LYS A 43 -26.39 -0.98 4.64
CA LYS A 43 -27.77 -0.60 5.02
C LYS A 43 -27.81 0.40 6.17
N ASN A 44 -26.68 0.96 6.57
CA ASN A 44 -26.54 1.85 7.73
C ASN A 44 -27.02 1.19 9.04
N GLU A 45 -26.67 -0.09 9.22
CA GLU A 45 -26.89 -0.81 10.47
C GLU A 45 -25.58 -1.04 11.19
N VAL A 46 -25.58 -0.96 12.52
CA VAL A 46 -24.38 -1.09 13.33
C VAL A 46 -24.30 -2.47 14.01
N SER A 47 -23.15 -3.11 13.91
CA SER A 47 -22.79 -4.33 14.63
C SER A 47 -21.57 -4.08 15.50
N TYR A 48 -21.51 -4.77 16.63
CA TYR A 48 -20.36 -4.69 17.54
C TYR A 48 -19.68 -6.05 17.63
N TYR A 49 -18.36 -6.07 17.52
CA TYR A 49 -17.61 -7.31 17.45
C TYR A 49 -16.28 -7.27 18.18
N GLN A 50 -15.80 -8.44 18.53
CA GLN A 50 -14.43 -8.69 18.94
C GLN A 50 -13.83 -9.70 17.97
N SER A 51 -12.53 -9.62 17.66
CA SER A 51 -11.87 -10.55 16.76
C SER A 51 -10.66 -11.20 17.40
N LEU A 52 -10.40 -12.47 17.10
CA LEU A 52 -9.16 -13.16 17.47
C LEU A 52 -8.61 -13.92 16.25
N VAL A 53 -7.32 -14.26 16.26
CA VAL A 53 -6.69 -15.01 15.17
C VAL A 53 -6.32 -16.41 15.62
N LEU A 54 -6.71 -17.39 14.80
CA LEU A 54 -6.35 -18.79 14.95
C LEU A 54 -5.49 -19.25 13.77
N ALA A 55 -4.50 -20.07 14.06
CA ALA A 55 -3.85 -20.90 13.05
C ALA A 55 -4.68 -22.17 12.80
N VAL A 56 -4.69 -22.61 11.55
CA VAL A 56 -5.42 -23.78 11.05
C VAL A 56 -4.45 -24.66 10.26
N PRO A 57 -4.61 -26.00 10.26
CA PRO A 57 -3.81 -26.86 9.40
C PRO A 57 -3.82 -26.40 7.94
N TYR A 58 -2.67 -26.42 7.27
CA TYR A 58 -2.49 -25.83 5.95
C TYR A 58 -3.48 -26.37 4.89
N ASN A 59 -3.64 -27.69 4.84
CA ASN A 59 -4.57 -28.40 3.95
C ASN A 59 -5.95 -28.62 4.58
N GLY A 60 -6.24 -27.88 5.64
CA GLY A 60 -7.39 -28.04 6.49
C GLY A 60 -8.26 -26.80 6.53
N ASP A 61 -9.49 -26.97 6.97
CA ASP A 61 -10.47 -25.91 7.17
C ASP A 61 -10.92 -25.89 8.62
N ILE A 62 -11.49 -24.76 9.03
CA ILE A 62 -12.08 -24.57 10.35
C ILE A 62 -13.59 -24.63 10.25
N THR A 63 -14.22 -25.32 11.21
CA THR A 63 -15.68 -25.36 11.32
C THR A 63 -16.09 -25.13 12.77
N LEU A 64 -17.25 -24.50 12.97
CA LEU A 64 -17.85 -24.33 14.28
C LEU A 64 -18.53 -25.64 14.68
N ALA A 65 -18.10 -26.23 15.80
CA ALA A 65 -18.62 -27.49 16.31
C ALA A 65 -19.45 -27.33 17.60
N GLY A 66 -19.30 -26.22 18.32
CA GLY A 66 -20.06 -25.92 19.53
C GLY A 66 -20.09 -24.42 19.83
N LEU A 67 -21.16 -23.96 20.45
CA LEU A 67 -21.35 -22.58 20.89
C LEU A 67 -22.16 -22.56 22.18
N HIS A 68 -21.65 -21.89 23.19
CA HIS A 68 -22.30 -21.60 24.46
C HIS A 68 -22.23 -20.11 24.74
N LEU A 69 -23.36 -19.51 25.09
CA LEU A 69 -23.50 -18.09 25.33
C LEU A 69 -23.71 -17.85 26.82
N GLY A 70 -23.00 -16.86 27.36
CA GLY A 70 -23.10 -16.44 28.75
C GLY A 70 -24.41 -15.73 29.06
N THR A 71 -24.36 -14.90 30.09
CA THR A 71 -25.52 -14.13 30.54
C THR A 71 -25.72 -12.91 29.65
N LEU A 72 -26.96 -12.67 29.23
CA LEU A 72 -27.32 -11.46 28.51
C LEU A 72 -27.37 -10.27 29.48
N LYS A 73 -26.53 -9.27 29.25
CA LYS A 73 -26.48 -8.01 30.00
C LYS A 73 -27.08 -6.88 29.19
N ALA A 74 -27.51 -5.82 29.88
CA ALA A 74 -27.88 -4.59 29.22
C ALA A 74 -26.69 -4.04 28.41
N PHE A 75 -26.96 -3.68 27.16
CA PHE A 75 -26.01 -3.00 26.30
C PHE A 75 -26.44 -1.54 26.21
N SER A 76 -25.59 -0.63 26.68
CA SER A 76 -25.88 0.80 26.69
C SER A 76 -24.70 1.55 26.11
N GLN A 77 -24.71 1.69 24.79
CA GLN A 77 -23.86 2.64 24.06
C GLN A 77 -24.77 3.60 23.30
N THR A 78 -24.34 4.86 23.16
CA THR A 78 -25.05 5.81 22.28
C THR A 78 -24.74 5.43 20.84
N GLN A 79 -25.78 5.17 20.04
CA GLN A 79 -25.64 4.69 18.67
C GLN A 79 -26.20 5.73 17.70
N GLN A 80 -25.44 6.04 16.65
CA GLN A 80 -25.92 6.89 15.55
C GLN A 80 -26.81 6.12 14.55
N PHE A 81 -26.68 4.80 14.50
CA PHE A 81 -27.39 3.90 13.60
C PHE A 81 -28.10 2.79 14.38
N PRO A 82 -29.20 2.22 13.87
CA PRO A 82 -29.87 1.10 14.52
C PRO A 82 -28.95 -0.13 14.58
N LEU A 83 -29.01 -0.89 15.67
CA LEU A 83 -28.38 -2.21 15.74
C LEU A 83 -28.86 -3.07 14.57
N ALA A 84 -27.93 -3.73 13.89
CA ALA A 84 -28.25 -4.73 12.88
C ALA A 84 -29.19 -5.77 13.51
N GLY A 85 -30.40 -5.85 12.98
CA GLY A 85 -31.46 -6.70 13.51
C GLY A 85 -31.09 -8.17 13.31
N GLY A 86 -30.42 -8.76 14.29
CA GLY A 86 -30.03 -10.18 14.27
C GLY A 86 -29.00 -10.49 13.19
N ARG A 87 -27.71 -10.31 13.50
CA ARG A 87 -26.72 -11.18 12.84
C ARG A 87 -27.07 -12.61 13.21
N ASP A 88 -27.45 -13.43 12.22
CA ASP A 88 -27.80 -14.85 12.41
C ASP A 88 -26.64 -15.68 12.99
N LYS A 89 -25.43 -15.11 13.06
CA LYS A 89 -24.20 -15.79 13.50
C LYS A 89 -23.47 -14.97 14.56
N ILE A 90 -23.30 -15.57 15.74
CA ILE A 90 -22.42 -15.03 16.80
C ILE A 90 -20.94 -15.18 16.40
N ILE A 91 -20.61 -16.21 15.62
CA ILE A 91 -19.25 -16.51 15.18
C ILE A 91 -19.20 -16.51 13.65
N GLU A 92 -18.27 -15.75 13.09
CA GLU A 92 -17.95 -15.76 11.66
C GLU A 92 -16.45 -15.94 11.46
N PHE A 93 -16.07 -16.67 10.41
CA PHE A 93 -14.67 -16.88 10.03
C PHE A 93 -14.34 -16.04 8.80
N SER A 94 -13.19 -15.38 8.80
CA SER A 94 -12.66 -14.73 7.61
C SER A 94 -12.22 -15.75 6.57
N ASP A 95 -12.01 -15.28 5.33
CA ASP A 95 -11.16 -15.99 4.39
C ASP A 95 -9.75 -16.20 4.98
N PRO A 96 -9.07 -17.30 4.63
CA PRO A 96 -7.75 -17.61 5.16
C PRO A 96 -6.68 -16.63 4.65
N LEU A 97 -5.80 -16.23 5.56
CA LEU A 97 -4.60 -15.44 5.28
C LEU A 97 -3.36 -16.33 5.45
N PHE A 98 -2.47 -16.33 4.47
CA PHE A 98 -1.21 -17.06 4.56
C PHE A 98 -0.08 -16.13 5.01
N VAL A 99 0.56 -16.48 6.13
CA VAL A 99 1.67 -15.71 6.71
C VAL A 99 2.86 -16.64 6.90
N ARG A 100 3.87 -16.51 6.02
CA ARG A 100 5.09 -17.33 6.04
C ARG A 100 4.84 -18.85 6.14
N GLY A 101 3.83 -19.33 5.40
CA GLY A 101 3.46 -20.74 5.37
C GLY A 101 2.47 -21.19 6.45
N GLU A 102 2.10 -20.31 7.38
CA GLU A 102 1.01 -20.53 8.34
C GLU A 102 -0.32 -20.07 7.73
N LYS A 103 -1.36 -20.92 7.78
CA LYS A 103 -2.74 -20.55 7.40
C LYS A 103 -3.43 -19.98 8.64
N LEU A 104 -3.74 -18.69 8.60
CA LEU A 104 -4.38 -17.95 9.68
C LEU A 104 -5.83 -17.60 9.30
N ILE A 105 -6.73 -17.64 10.28
CA ILE A 105 -8.13 -17.23 10.12
C ILE A 105 -8.48 -16.27 11.26
N THR A 106 -9.15 -15.17 10.92
CA THR A 106 -9.74 -14.27 11.90
C THR A 106 -11.13 -14.79 12.26
N VAL A 107 -11.36 -14.98 13.56
CA VAL A 107 -12.67 -15.32 14.11
C VAL A 107 -13.31 -14.03 14.61
N TYR A 108 -14.41 -13.63 13.99
CA TYR A 108 -15.24 -12.51 14.42
C TYR A 108 -16.33 -13.00 15.37
N ILE A 109 -16.43 -12.36 16.52
CA ILE A 109 -17.38 -12.67 17.59
C ILE A 109 -18.32 -11.47 17.71
N PHE A 110 -19.62 -11.68 17.50
CA PHE A 110 -20.66 -10.65 17.55
C PHE A 110 -21.53 -10.86 18.80
N PRO A 111 -21.12 -10.38 19.98
CA PRO A 111 -21.82 -10.67 21.23
C PRO A 111 -23.04 -9.78 21.47
N VAL A 112 -23.22 -8.72 20.68
CA VAL A 112 -24.31 -7.75 20.83
C VAL A 112 -25.51 -8.15 19.98
N THR A 113 -26.68 -8.19 20.62
CA THR A 113 -27.99 -8.46 20.02
C THR A 113 -28.93 -7.30 20.33
N PRO A 114 -30.09 -7.20 19.64
CA PRO A 114 -31.12 -6.22 19.99
C PRO A 114 -31.60 -6.31 21.46
N SER A 115 -31.46 -7.48 22.09
CA SER A 115 -31.90 -7.73 23.46
C SER A 115 -30.84 -7.43 24.52
N GLY A 116 -29.60 -7.15 24.13
CA GLY A 116 -28.47 -6.94 25.03
C GLY A 116 -27.18 -7.55 24.50
N VAL A 117 -26.16 -7.63 25.36
CA VAL A 117 -24.84 -8.18 25.02
C VAL A 117 -24.52 -9.38 25.90
N TYR A 118 -24.06 -10.47 25.28
CA TYR A 118 -23.54 -11.61 26.03
C TYR A 118 -22.23 -11.21 26.70
N ASP A 119 -22.11 -11.50 28.00
CA ASP A 119 -20.88 -11.21 28.75
C ASP A 119 -19.77 -12.23 28.52
N GLU A 120 -20.11 -13.38 27.95
CA GLU A 120 -19.19 -14.45 27.62
C GLU A 120 -19.65 -15.18 26.35
N VAL A 121 -18.69 -15.57 25.52
CA VAL A 121 -18.90 -16.47 24.40
C VAL A 121 -17.87 -17.60 24.50
N GLU A 122 -18.35 -18.83 24.64
CA GLU A 122 -17.53 -20.03 24.55
C GLU A 122 -17.88 -20.78 23.27
N PHE A 123 -16.87 -21.18 22.50
CA PHE A 123 -17.09 -21.91 21.26
C PHE A 123 -16.02 -22.96 21.03
N THR A 124 -16.43 -24.05 20.39
CA THR A 124 -15.55 -25.14 19.98
C THR A 124 -15.43 -25.11 18.46
N VAL A 125 -14.21 -25.11 17.97
CA VAL A 125 -13.89 -25.29 16.55
C VAL A 125 -13.30 -26.67 16.31
N GLN A 126 -13.56 -27.20 15.12
CA GLN A 126 -12.91 -28.40 14.59
C GLN A 126 -12.06 -28.03 13.38
N PHE A 127 -10.88 -28.64 13.31
CA PHE A 127 -9.97 -28.52 12.19
C PHE A 127 -10.06 -29.79 11.33
N SER A 128 -10.22 -29.63 10.03
CA SER A 128 -9.85 -30.68 9.07
C SER A 128 -8.36 -30.52 8.72
N GLY A 129 -7.77 -31.50 8.03
CA GLY A 129 -6.36 -31.44 7.61
C GLY A 129 -5.41 -32.31 8.44
N THR A 130 -4.17 -32.41 7.98
CA THR A 130 -3.15 -33.32 8.55
C THR A 130 -2.22 -32.59 9.50
N THR A 131 -1.99 -33.18 10.67
CA THR A 131 -0.86 -32.80 11.55
C THR A 131 0.43 -33.38 11.01
N SER A 132 1.52 -32.61 11.01
CA SER A 132 2.85 -33.12 10.69
C SER A 132 3.61 -33.49 11.96
N ASN A 133 4.48 -34.51 11.87
CA ASN A 133 5.46 -34.78 12.91
C ASN A 133 6.59 -33.74 12.86
N GLY A 134 6.34 -32.57 13.45
CA GLY A 134 7.36 -31.56 13.77
C GLY A 134 7.49 -30.41 12.77
N LYS A 135 7.52 -29.19 13.30
CA LYS A 135 7.90 -27.96 12.60
C LYS A 135 9.34 -28.10 12.09
N ALA A 136 9.60 -27.82 10.80
CA ALA A 136 10.92 -27.30 10.45
C ALA A 136 11.03 -25.95 11.16
N VAL A 137 11.86 -25.87 12.19
CA VAL A 137 12.04 -24.66 12.99
C VAL A 137 12.39 -23.50 12.05
N SER A 138 11.46 -22.55 11.91
CA SER A 138 11.77 -21.27 11.28
C SER A 138 12.78 -20.55 12.16
N VAL A 139 13.93 -20.23 11.58
CA VAL A 139 15.08 -19.63 12.28
C VAL A 139 14.85 -18.14 12.62
N ASP A 140 13.72 -17.55 12.18
CA ASP A 140 13.43 -16.12 12.36
C ASP A 140 12.78 -15.78 13.72
N SER A 141 13.65 -15.61 14.72
CA SER A 141 13.32 -15.24 16.11
C SER A 141 12.38 -14.02 16.28
N PRO A 142 12.48 -12.92 15.51
CA PRO A 142 11.57 -11.78 15.68
C PRO A 142 10.12 -12.07 15.26
N PHE A 143 9.93 -12.90 14.23
CA PHE A 143 8.60 -13.17 13.68
C PHE A 143 7.84 -14.20 14.50
N GLU A 144 8.54 -15.19 15.06
CA GLU A 144 7.99 -16.13 16.03
C GLU A 144 7.39 -15.41 17.23
N LYS A 145 8.04 -14.33 17.72
CA LYS A 145 7.48 -13.49 18.79
C LYS A 145 6.18 -12.82 18.38
N MET A 146 6.14 -12.24 17.18
CA MET A 146 4.94 -11.59 16.65
C MET A 146 3.77 -12.58 16.53
N LEU A 147 4.01 -13.75 15.93
CA LEU A 147 2.98 -14.78 15.79
C LEU A 147 2.52 -15.31 17.16
N SER A 148 3.44 -15.55 18.10
CA SER A 148 3.09 -16.00 19.45
C SER A 148 2.25 -15.00 20.24
N ALA A 149 2.39 -13.70 19.94
CA ALA A 149 1.60 -12.64 20.58
C ALA A 149 0.24 -12.43 19.89
N SER A 150 0.12 -12.76 18.60
CA SER A 150 -1.04 -12.43 17.77
C SER A 150 -1.98 -13.61 17.53
N VAL A 151 -1.48 -14.84 17.57
CA VAL A 151 -2.22 -16.07 17.25
C VAL A 151 -2.52 -16.83 18.54
N LEU A 152 -3.81 -16.97 18.89
CA LEU A 152 -4.22 -17.52 20.18
C LEU A 152 -3.73 -18.96 20.40
N ASN A 153 -3.78 -19.80 19.36
CA ASN A 153 -3.35 -21.20 19.42
C ASN A 153 -1.95 -21.42 18.82
N TYR A 154 -1.07 -20.43 18.92
CA TYR A 154 0.27 -20.51 18.34
C TYR A 154 1.08 -21.75 18.75
N GLU A 155 1.03 -22.11 20.04
CA GLU A 155 1.75 -23.30 20.53
C GLU A 155 1.21 -24.61 19.92
N GLN A 156 -0.10 -24.68 19.67
CA GLN A 156 -0.74 -25.81 18.98
C GLN A 156 -0.34 -25.83 17.49
N SER A 157 -0.25 -24.65 16.86
CA SER A 157 0.03 -24.54 15.43
C SER A 157 1.40 -25.08 15.03
N LYS A 158 2.36 -25.14 15.96
CA LYS A 158 3.68 -25.77 15.75
C LYS A 158 3.60 -27.25 15.34
N GLN A 159 2.46 -27.90 15.54
CA GLN A 159 2.21 -29.30 15.16
C GLN A 159 1.49 -29.46 13.81
N PHE A 160 1.03 -28.36 13.22
CA PHE A 160 0.34 -28.38 11.93
C PHE A 160 1.32 -28.54 10.78
N ALA A 161 0.91 -29.26 9.74
CA ALA A 161 1.71 -29.37 8.52
C ALA A 161 1.84 -27.99 7.87
N GLN A 162 3.07 -27.50 7.74
CA GLN A 162 3.38 -26.31 6.94
C GLN A 162 3.61 -26.70 5.48
N VAL A 163 3.49 -25.72 4.59
CA VAL A 163 4.05 -25.85 3.24
C VAL A 163 5.56 -26.02 3.38
N PRO A 164 6.20 -26.96 2.67
CA PRO A 164 7.63 -26.87 2.47
C PRO A 164 7.89 -25.47 1.90
N ILE A 165 8.63 -24.63 2.62
CA ILE A 165 9.21 -23.45 1.99
C ILE A 165 10.10 -24.04 0.89
N GLN A 166 9.59 -24.10 -0.34
CA GLN A 166 10.47 -24.26 -1.48
C GLN A 166 11.42 -23.08 -1.32
N SER A 167 12.66 -23.36 -0.97
CA SER A 167 13.71 -22.37 -1.08
C SER A 167 13.66 -21.98 -2.55
N LEU A 168 13.03 -20.85 -2.86
CA LEU A 168 13.29 -20.16 -4.10
C LEU A 168 14.78 -19.97 -4.05
N ALA A 169 15.50 -20.78 -4.83
CA ALA A 169 16.93 -20.67 -4.91
C ALA A 169 17.19 -19.19 -5.17
N SER A 170 17.88 -18.53 -4.24
CA SER A 170 18.32 -17.15 -4.40
C SER A 170 19.43 -17.16 -5.44
N GLY A 171 19.10 -17.50 -6.68
CA GLY A 171 19.78 -16.85 -7.78
C GLY A 171 19.31 -15.41 -7.67
N ALA A 172 20.16 -14.54 -7.13
CA ALA A 172 20.03 -13.14 -7.45
C ALA A 172 19.91 -13.10 -8.97
N GLU A 173 18.78 -12.63 -9.49
CA GLU A 173 18.70 -12.40 -10.93
C GLU A 173 19.91 -11.53 -11.31
N SER A 174 20.53 -11.86 -12.44
CA SER A 174 21.59 -11.05 -13.03
C SER A 174 20.97 -9.72 -13.48
N GLY A 175 20.66 -8.86 -12.52
CA GLY A 175 20.22 -7.50 -12.74
C GLY A 175 21.42 -6.58 -12.81
N PRO A 176 21.26 -5.38 -13.38
CA PRO A 176 22.37 -4.44 -13.56
C PRO A 176 23.07 -4.06 -12.23
N PHE A 177 22.36 -4.10 -11.09
CA PHE A 177 22.95 -3.90 -9.76
C PHE A 177 23.98 -4.96 -9.35
N ALA A 178 24.02 -6.13 -10.01
CA ALA A 178 25.01 -7.16 -9.74
C ALA A 178 26.35 -6.89 -10.46
N GLU A 179 26.35 -6.02 -11.47
CA GLU A 179 27.50 -5.80 -12.36
C GLU A 179 28.41 -4.67 -11.86
N ASN A 180 27.84 -3.64 -11.23
CA ASN A 180 28.57 -2.47 -10.73
C ASN A 180 28.25 -2.15 -9.25
N SER A 181 29.26 -1.75 -8.49
CA SER A 181 29.14 -1.47 -7.04
C SER A 181 28.75 -0.03 -6.71
N GLU A 182 28.86 0.90 -7.66
CA GLU A 182 28.63 2.32 -7.42
C GLU A 182 27.60 2.89 -8.40
N TRP A 183 26.61 3.59 -7.87
CA TRP A 183 25.45 4.08 -8.61
C TRP A 183 25.06 5.46 -8.12
N ILE A 184 24.64 6.33 -9.04
CA ILE A 184 24.08 7.64 -8.69
C ILE A 184 22.55 7.53 -8.62
N LYS A 185 21.99 7.85 -7.45
CA LYS A 185 20.54 7.94 -7.24
C LYS A 185 20.02 9.32 -7.65
N ILE A 186 19.09 9.35 -8.60
CA ILE A 186 18.45 10.57 -9.10
C ILE A 186 16.97 10.53 -8.72
N GLU A 187 16.54 11.43 -7.87
CA GLU A 187 15.13 11.54 -7.47
C GLU A 187 14.41 12.64 -8.25
N ILE A 188 13.26 12.30 -8.81
CA ILE A 188 12.40 13.25 -9.50
C ILE A 188 10.96 13.19 -8.97
N ASN A 189 10.22 14.28 -9.06
CA ASN A 189 8.83 14.36 -8.62
C ASN A 189 7.87 14.94 -9.68
N LYS A 190 8.37 15.28 -10.87
CA LYS A 190 7.58 15.83 -11.98
C LYS A 190 7.84 15.05 -13.26
N ASN A 191 6.87 15.06 -14.16
CA ASN A 191 7.09 14.60 -15.53
C ASN A 191 7.85 15.68 -16.30
N GLY A 192 8.79 15.29 -17.16
CA GLY A 192 9.42 16.24 -18.07
C GLY A 192 10.79 15.81 -18.56
N LEU A 193 11.39 16.69 -19.37
CA LEU A 193 12.77 16.52 -19.83
C LEU A 193 13.73 17.05 -18.75
N TYR A 194 14.58 16.17 -18.24
CA TYR A 194 15.59 16.48 -17.24
C TYR A 194 16.95 16.66 -17.90
N LYS A 195 17.75 17.57 -17.35
CA LYS A 195 19.15 17.80 -17.73
C LYS A 195 20.04 17.54 -16.52
N LEU A 196 20.96 16.58 -16.63
CA LEU A 196 22.07 16.39 -15.70
C LEU A 196 23.37 16.82 -16.36
N THR A 197 24.05 17.79 -15.78
CA THR A 197 25.37 18.26 -16.26
C THR A 197 26.51 17.44 -15.67
N GLY A 198 27.62 17.32 -16.37
CA GLY A 198 28.85 16.68 -15.86
C GLY A 198 29.28 17.24 -14.51
N ALA A 199 29.27 18.57 -14.35
CA ALA A 199 29.56 19.21 -13.06
C ALA A 199 28.63 18.80 -11.89
N GLN A 200 27.37 18.42 -12.16
CA GLN A 200 26.46 17.90 -11.12
C GLN A 200 26.80 16.45 -10.76
N LEU A 201 27.24 15.68 -11.76
CA LEU A 201 27.64 14.29 -11.58
C LEU A 201 28.97 14.21 -10.83
N ASP A 202 29.94 15.07 -11.13
CA ASP A 202 31.20 15.19 -10.38
C ASP A 202 30.95 15.52 -8.90
N ALA A 203 30.00 16.43 -8.64
CA ALA A 203 29.62 16.82 -7.29
C ALA A 203 28.94 15.69 -6.50
N SER A 204 28.45 14.63 -7.16
CA SER A 204 27.84 13.47 -6.51
C SER A 204 28.86 12.54 -5.85
N GLY A 205 30.16 12.70 -6.15
CA GLY A 205 31.25 11.89 -5.61
C GLY A 205 31.59 10.65 -6.43
N LEU A 206 30.87 10.40 -7.54
CA LEU A 206 31.17 9.34 -8.51
C LEU A 206 31.79 9.97 -9.76
N SER A 207 32.97 9.48 -10.15
CA SER A 207 33.72 10.00 -11.31
C SER A 207 33.07 9.55 -12.61
N VAL A 208 32.07 10.30 -13.08
CA VAL A 208 31.46 10.09 -14.41
C VAL A 208 32.26 10.83 -15.49
N THR A 209 32.97 11.91 -15.14
CA THR A 209 33.75 12.65 -16.13
C THR A 209 35.05 11.95 -16.51
N GLY A 210 35.44 12.07 -17.78
CA GLY A 210 36.57 11.37 -18.37
C GLY A 210 36.22 9.96 -18.84
N GLU A 211 35.00 9.50 -18.59
CA GLU A 211 34.50 8.21 -19.05
C GLU A 211 33.94 8.31 -20.47
N ALA A 212 33.88 7.17 -21.17
CA ALA A 212 33.32 7.14 -22.51
C ALA A 212 31.83 7.52 -22.47
N SER A 213 31.39 8.45 -23.31
CA SER A 213 29.98 8.84 -23.39
C SER A 213 29.04 7.64 -23.64
N ALA A 214 29.54 6.57 -24.25
CA ALA A 214 28.81 5.33 -24.52
C ALA A 214 28.64 4.42 -23.28
N SER A 215 29.49 4.53 -22.25
CA SER A 215 29.41 3.70 -21.03
C SER A 215 28.39 4.22 -20.02
N ILE A 216 27.75 5.36 -20.29
CA ILE A 216 26.76 5.92 -19.38
C ILE A 216 25.39 5.25 -19.62
N HIS A 217 24.83 4.71 -18.54
CA HIS A 217 23.54 4.04 -18.49
C HIS A 217 22.62 4.74 -17.48
N LEU A 218 21.32 4.69 -17.73
CA LEU A 218 20.30 5.18 -16.81
C LEU A 218 19.20 4.13 -16.71
N TYR A 219 18.74 3.83 -15.51
CA TYR A 219 17.75 2.79 -15.28
C TYR A 219 16.62 3.26 -14.38
N ASN A 220 15.43 2.66 -14.52
CA ASN A 220 14.26 2.94 -13.69
C ASN A 220 13.38 1.70 -13.53
N GLY A 221 12.67 1.60 -12.40
CA GLY A 221 11.69 0.53 -12.13
C GLY A 221 10.24 0.91 -12.48
N GLY A 222 10.03 1.85 -13.40
CA GLY A 222 8.72 2.36 -13.82
C GLY A 222 8.03 3.33 -12.85
N GLY A 223 8.45 3.42 -11.59
CA GLY A 223 7.86 4.35 -10.62
C GLY A 223 6.38 4.11 -10.34
N VAL A 224 5.90 2.88 -10.52
CA VAL A 224 4.54 2.45 -10.20
C VAL A 224 4.51 1.69 -8.89
N GLN A 225 3.39 1.74 -8.18
CA GLN A 225 3.23 1.05 -6.91
C GLN A 225 3.33 -0.47 -7.10
N LEU A 226 4.10 -1.12 -6.22
CA LEU A 226 4.23 -2.57 -6.25
C LEU A 226 2.90 -3.26 -5.97
N PRO A 227 2.60 -4.40 -6.63
CA PRO A 227 1.46 -5.22 -6.29
C PRO A 227 1.53 -5.70 -4.83
N VAL A 228 0.37 -5.75 -4.18
CA VAL A 228 0.25 -6.26 -2.81
C VAL A 228 0.43 -7.79 -2.77
N LEU A 229 -0.08 -8.48 -3.80
CA LEU A 229 0.03 -9.93 -3.90
C LEU A 229 1.39 -10.30 -4.48
N ASN A 230 2.08 -11.23 -3.81
CA ASN A 230 3.43 -11.64 -4.20
C ASN A 230 3.48 -12.42 -5.51
N GLU A 231 2.36 -13.04 -5.91
CA GLU A 231 2.21 -13.77 -7.18
C GLU A 231 2.08 -12.86 -8.40
N ILE A 232 1.76 -11.58 -8.20
CA ILE A 232 1.66 -10.62 -9.31
C ILE A 232 3.08 -10.17 -9.68
N GLU A 233 3.35 -10.20 -10.99
CA GLU A 233 4.60 -9.75 -11.56
C GLU A 233 4.90 -8.30 -11.17
N ARG A 234 6.16 -8.04 -10.82
CA ARG A 234 6.64 -6.71 -10.43
C ARG A 234 7.19 -5.99 -11.66
N PRO A 235 7.10 -4.65 -11.70
CA PRO A 235 7.75 -3.88 -12.75
C PRO A 235 9.23 -4.24 -12.86
N LEU A 236 9.69 -4.45 -14.08
CA LEU A 236 11.09 -4.74 -14.35
C LEU A 236 11.92 -3.47 -14.19
N PHE A 237 13.19 -3.67 -13.84
CA PHE A 237 14.17 -2.61 -13.81
C PHE A 237 14.81 -2.51 -15.18
N GLU A 238 14.48 -1.45 -15.91
CA GLU A 238 14.80 -1.31 -17.33
C GLU A 238 15.68 -0.10 -17.59
N GLU A 239 16.45 -0.18 -18.67
CA GLU A 239 17.28 0.92 -19.13
C GLU A 239 16.43 2.00 -19.81
N VAL A 240 16.68 3.25 -19.44
CA VAL A 240 16.01 4.45 -19.93
C VAL A 240 16.88 5.08 -21.01
N ALA A 241 16.30 5.32 -22.19
CA ALA A 241 17.01 5.95 -23.29
C ALA A 241 17.43 7.39 -22.92
N ILE A 242 18.72 7.68 -23.06
CA ILE A 242 19.28 9.01 -22.80
C ILE A 242 19.83 9.66 -24.05
N LYS A 243 19.92 10.99 -24.06
CA LYS A 243 20.70 11.74 -25.05
C LYS A 243 21.90 12.36 -24.35
N VAL A 244 23.09 12.00 -24.81
CA VAL A 244 24.35 12.55 -24.31
C VAL A 244 24.80 13.65 -25.27
N ILE A 245 25.18 14.80 -24.72
CA ILE A 245 25.74 15.94 -25.46
C ILE A 245 27.15 16.16 -24.91
N ASP A 246 28.14 15.70 -25.68
CA ASP A 246 29.55 15.56 -25.28
C ASP A 246 30.52 16.35 -26.18
N GLY A 247 30.02 17.31 -26.96
CA GLY A 247 30.84 18.04 -27.93
C GLY A 247 31.37 17.20 -29.12
N GLY A 248 31.13 15.89 -29.14
CA GLY A 248 31.45 14.98 -30.25
C GLY A 248 32.82 14.31 -30.18
N ASP A 249 33.53 14.37 -29.05
CA ASP A 249 34.80 13.65 -28.86
C ASP A 249 34.62 12.23 -28.27
N GLY A 250 33.40 11.90 -27.84
CA GLY A 250 33.04 10.60 -27.28
C GLY A 250 33.43 10.42 -25.81
N ILE A 251 33.88 11.48 -25.15
CA ILE A 251 34.23 11.51 -23.72
C ILE A 251 33.25 12.44 -23.02
N PHE A 252 32.75 12.02 -21.87
CA PHE A 252 31.86 12.85 -21.08
C PHE A 252 32.67 13.68 -20.09
N ASP A 253 32.67 15.00 -20.23
CA ASP A 253 33.41 15.95 -19.41
C ASP A 253 32.50 16.82 -18.54
N SER A 254 33.07 17.63 -17.64
CA SER A 254 32.30 18.45 -16.69
C SER A 254 31.37 19.48 -17.37
N ASN A 255 31.64 19.87 -18.63
CA ASN A 255 30.83 20.81 -19.41
C ASN A 255 29.68 20.13 -20.19
N ASP A 256 29.68 18.81 -20.22
CA ASP A 256 28.73 18.01 -20.97
C ASP A 256 27.45 17.76 -20.18
N TYR A 257 26.45 17.18 -20.84
CA TYR A 257 25.20 16.87 -20.16
C TYR A 257 24.43 15.72 -20.80
N ILE A 258 23.60 15.11 -19.96
CA ILE A 258 22.66 14.07 -20.31
C ILE A 258 21.25 14.65 -20.27
N LEU A 259 20.44 14.30 -21.26
CA LEU A 259 19.00 14.55 -21.28
C LEU A 259 18.25 13.22 -21.21
N PHE A 260 17.21 13.17 -20.39
CA PHE A 260 16.28 12.04 -20.33
C PHE A 260 14.87 12.52 -20.00
N TYR A 261 13.85 11.79 -20.43
CA TYR A 261 12.48 12.05 -20.02
C TYR A 261 12.19 11.31 -18.72
N GLY A 262 11.93 12.07 -17.67
CA GLY A 262 11.59 11.56 -16.35
C GLY A 262 10.08 11.51 -16.17
N GLU A 263 9.60 10.42 -15.58
CA GLU A 263 8.22 10.20 -15.19
C GLU A 263 8.08 10.25 -13.66
N SER A 264 7.15 11.06 -13.16
CA SER A 264 6.73 11.07 -11.77
C SER A 264 5.93 9.82 -11.41
N VAL A 265 5.92 9.48 -10.13
CA VAL A 265 5.08 8.40 -9.58
C VAL A 265 3.58 8.72 -9.70
N ASN A 266 3.23 10.01 -9.75
CA ASN A 266 1.87 10.50 -9.96
C ASN A 266 1.73 11.02 -11.40
N ARG A 267 1.11 10.23 -12.29
CA ARG A 267 1.02 10.58 -13.72
C ARG A 267 -0.14 9.93 -14.45
N TRP A 268 -0.47 10.51 -15.60
CA TRP A 268 -1.30 9.84 -16.60
C TRP A 268 -0.51 8.72 -17.27
N VAL A 269 -1.09 7.52 -17.29
CA VAL A 269 -0.62 6.37 -18.06
C VAL A 269 -1.59 6.15 -19.21
N TYR A 270 -1.06 6.17 -20.42
CA TYR A 270 -1.82 6.06 -21.66
C TYR A 270 -1.73 4.63 -22.19
N GLU A 271 -2.66 3.78 -21.75
CA GLU A 271 -2.80 2.42 -22.28
C GLU A 271 -3.76 2.43 -23.48
N THR A 272 -3.61 1.45 -24.38
CA THR A 272 -4.39 1.34 -25.63
C THR A 272 -5.91 1.35 -25.40
N ALA A 273 -6.37 0.84 -24.26
CA ALA A 273 -7.79 0.74 -23.92
C ALA A 273 -8.29 1.92 -23.07
N GLN A 274 -7.45 2.46 -22.19
CA GLN A 274 -7.85 3.46 -21.20
C GLN A 274 -6.67 4.36 -20.80
N THR A 275 -6.96 5.65 -20.66
CA THR A 275 -6.05 6.61 -20.02
C THR A 275 -6.40 6.69 -18.53
N VAL A 276 -5.46 6.36 -17.66
CA VAL A 276 -5.68 6.33 -16.20
C VAL A 276 -4.64 7.19 -15.51
N PHE A 277 -5.08 8.02 -14.57
CA PHE A 277 -4.15 8.72 -13.69
C PHE A 277 -3.76 7.80 -12.54
N LYS A 278 -2.49 7.38 -12.49
CA LYS A 278 -1.95 6.61 -11.38
C LYS A 278 -1.45 7.56 -10.30
N THR A 279 -1.83 7.26 -9.06
CA THR A 279 -1.31 7.90 -7.85
C THR A 279 -0.53 6.87 -7.05
N HIS A 280 0.58 7.26 -6.43
CA HIS A 280 1.42 6.38 -5.63
C HIS A 280 1.22 6.66 -4.13
N SER A 281 0.74 5.68 -3.37
CA SER A 281 0.33 5.89 -1.96
C SER A 281 1.48 5.96 -0.96
N TYR A 282 2.73 5.66 -1.36
CA TYR A 282 3.86 5.54 -0.43
C TYR A 282 5.06 6.44 -0.73
N THR A 283 5.02 7.22 -1.81
CA THR A 283 6.09 8.16 -2.17
C THR A 283 5.60 9.17 -3.18
N GLU A 284 6.21 10.34 -3.20
CA GLU A 284 6.02 11.39 -4.22
C GLU A 284 7.19 11.46 -5.21
N ARG A 285 8.21 10.62 -5.03
CA ARG A 285 9.46 10.65 -5.79
C ARG A 285 9.69 9.34 -6.52
N ASN A 286 9.95 9.43 -7.83
CA ASN A 286 10.47 8.33 -8.63
C ASN A 286 12.00 8.37 -8.60
N VAL A 287 12.64 7.20 -8.69
CA VAL A 287 14.09 7.05 -8.58
C VAL A 287 14.65 6.49 -9.88
N TYR A 288 15.57 7.23 -10.47
CA TYR A 288 16.40 6.80 -11.57
C TYR A 288 17.80 6.50 -11.06
N TRP A 289 18.45 5.51 -11.62
CA TRP A 289 19.77 5.06 -11.21
C TRP A 289 20.71 5.17 -12.39
N LEU A 290 21.75 6.00 -12.25
CA LEU A 290 22.78 6.18 -13.26
C LEU A 290 24.00 5.35 -12.90
N ASP A 291 24.53 4.70 -13.92
CA ASP A 291 25.71 3.85 -13.85
C ASP A 291 26.68 4.17 -14.98
N VAL A 292 27.95 3.85 -14.77
CA VAL A 292 29.01 3.90 -15.77
C VAL A 292 29.61 2.50 -15.92
N SER A 293 29.26 1.82 -17.01
CA SER A 293 29.70 0.47 -17.31
C SER A 293 30.36 0.39 -18.68
N SER A 294 31.58 -0.12 -18.75
CA SER A 294 32.28 -0.31 -20.03
C SER A 294 31.90 -1.62 -20.74
N LEU A 295 31.01 -2.42 -20.16
CA LEU A 295 30.68 -3.76 -20.69
C LEU A 295 29.71 -3.70 -21.87
N THR A 296 28.82 -2.72 -21.88
CA THR A 296 27.84 -2.52 -22.95
C THR A 296 27.73 -1.03 -23.30
N SER A 297 27.13 -0.74 -24.46
CA SER A 297 26.81 0.64 -24.81
C SER A 297 25.43 0.97 -24.27
N GLY A 298 25.31 2.09 -23.56
CA GLY A 298 24.03 2.50 -23.00
C GLY A 298 22.99 2.87 -24.05
N LEU A 299 21.73 2.76 -23.66
CA LEU A 299 20.58 3.03 -24.50
C LEU A 299 20.50 4.51 -24.86
N ARG A 300 20.28 4.81 -26.14
CA ARG A 300 20.22 6.18 -26.66
C ARG A 300 18.88 6.50 -27.29
N ILE A 301 18.43 7.74 -27.10
CA ILE A 301 17.23 8.28 -27.76
C ILE A 301 17.42 8.22 -29.27
N GLN A 302 16.49 7.56 -29.96
CA GLN A 302 16.51 7.44 -31.41
C GLN A 302 16.03 8.74 -32.07
N SER A 303 16.68 9.14 -33.15
CA SER A 303 16.20 10.25 -33.97
C SER A 303 15.06 9.79 -34.86
N SER A 304 14.01 10.60 -34.95
CA SER A 304 12.90 10.40 -35.89
C SER A 304 12.81 11.60 -36.82
N ASP A 305 12.61 11.36 -38.11
CA ASP A 305 12.42 12.44 -39.07
C ASP A 305 11.03 13.05 -38.88
N ALA A 306 11.01 14.31 -38.44
CA ALA A 306 9.80 15.11 -38.28
C ALA A 306 9.50 15.97 -39.52
N SER A 307 10.19 15.74 -40.64
CA SER A 307 9.92 16.44 -41.89
C SER A 307 8.49 16.18 -42.35
N ILE A 308 7.81 17.24 -42.79
CA ILE A 308 6.47 17.13 -43.34
C ILE A 308 6.58 16.49 -44.71
N ASN A 309 6.21 15.22 -44.82
CA ASN A 309 6.25 14.49 -46.08
C ASN A 309 4.95 14.71 -46.86
N GLY A 310 4.88 15.76 -47.67
CA GLY A 310 3.74 16.10 -48.53
C GLY A 310 3.37 17.60 -48.51
N VAL A 311 2.41 17.98 -49.36
CA VAL A 311 1.77 19.31 -49.28
C VAL A 311 0.68 19.23 -48.21
N VAL A 312 0.71 20.14 -47.22
CA VAL A 312 -0.38 20.29 -46.23
C VAL A 312 -1.60 20.88 -46.97
N ASN A 313 -2.35 20.00 -47.65
CA ASN A 313 -3.62 20.36 -48.28
C ASN A 313 -4.75 20.08 -47.29
N GLY A 314 -5.04 21.06 -46.43
CA GLY A 314 -6.14 20.99 -45.47
C GLY A 314 -6.07 22.10 -44.42
N SER A 315 -7.23 22.48 -43.87
CA SER A 315 -7.29 23.25 -42.62
C SER A 315 -6.70 22.42 -41.49
N VAL A 316 -6.08 23.08 -40.50
CA VAL A 316 -5.51 22.44 -39.29
C VAL A 316 -6.47 21.36 -38.76
N SER A 317 -6.03 20.10 -38.76
CA SER A 317 -6.90 18.94 -38.50
C SER A 317 -7.46 18.92 -37.07
N GLN A 318 -6.70 19.47 -36.11
CA GLN A 318 -7.09 19.69 -34.72
C GLN A 318 -6.30 20.86 -34.15
N THR A 319 -6.99 21.84 -33.57
CA THR A 319 -6.39 22.78 -32.62
C THR A 319 -6.56 22.17 -31.24
N LEU A 320 -5.46 22.00 -30.50
CA LEU A 320 -5.52 21.62 -29.09
C LEU A 320 -5.74 22.90 -28.29
N ASP A 321 -6.98 23.18 -27.92
CA ASP A 321 -7.40 24.35 -27.14
C ASP A 321 -7.82 24.01 -25.70
N GLN A 322 -7.80 22.72 -25.34
CA GLN A 322 -8.09 22.24 -24.00
C GLN A 322 -7.12 21.14 -23.58
N TYR A 323 -6.82 21.07 -22.29
CA TYR A 323 -6.06 19.98 -21.70
C TYR A 323 -6.57 19.65 -20.29
N THR A 324 -6.44 18.39 -19.90
CA THR A 324 -6.78 17.95 -18.54
C THR A 324 -5.51 17.85 -17.72
N ARG A 325 -5.49 18.52 -16.57
CA ARG A 325 -4.44 18.36 -15.57
C ARG A 325 -5.04 17.87 -14.26
N ARG A 326 -4.37 16.90 -13.66
CA ARG A 326 -4.66 16.45 -12.30
C ARG A 326 -3.47 16.79 -11.42
N VAL A 327 -3.75 17.44 -10.30
CA VAL A 327 -2.78 17.71 -9.24
C VAL A 327 -3.26 16.92 -8.03
N HIS A 328 -2.43 16.01 -7.56
CA HIS A 328 -2.68 15.27 -6.33
C HIS A 328 -1.78 15.86 -5.24
N ILE A 329 -2.40 16.23 -4.12
CA ILE A 329 -1.72 16.72 -2.93
C ILE A 329 -2.29 15.88 -1.79
N GLU A 330 -1.41 15.20 -1.07
CA GLU A 330 -1.77 14.50 0.16
C GLU A 330 -1.13 15.26 1.33
N GLN A 331 -1.93 15.61 2.34
CA GLN A 331 -1.41 16.12 3.60
C GLN A 331 -2.11 15.42 4.75
N ASN A 332 -1.34 14.64 5.52
CA ASN A 332 -1.83 13.93 6.69
C ASN A 332 -1.93 14.90 7.88
N ASN A 333 -3.11 15.48 8.12
CA ASN A 333 -3.26 16.60 9.07
C ASN A 333 -4.26 16.41 10.21
N ILE A 334 -5.05 15.33 10.25
CA ILE A 334 -6.12 15.24 11.25
C ILE A 334 -5.85 14.09 12.20
N LEU A 335 -5.39 14.46 13.40
CA LEU A 335 -5.32 13.57 14.54
C LEU A 335 -6.58 13.75 15.38
N ARG A 336 -7.13 12.64 15.88
CA ARG A 336 -8.33 12.63 16.73
C ARG A 336 -8.18 13.60 17.91
N ARG A 337 -9.03 14.62 17.96
CA ARG A 337 -9.21 15.47 19.14
C ARG A 337 -10.29 14.88 20.04
N TRP A 338 -9.90 14.47 21.24
CA TRP A 338 -10.80 13.94 22.26
C TRP A 338 -11.65 15.06 22.86
N SER A 339 -12.75 14.69 23.52
CA SER A 339 -13.69 15.61 24.18
C SER A 339 -13.04 16.47 25.28
N ASP A 340 -11.82 16.14 25.70
CA ASP A 340 -10.99 16.89 26.65
C ASP A 340 -9.83 17.65 25.99
N ASN A 341 -9.92 17.89 24.67
CA ASN A 341 -8.91 18.54 23.84
C ASN A 341 -7.58 17.79 23.66
N ARG A 342 -7.44 16.54 24.12
CA ARG A 342 -6.23 15.76 23.82
C ARG A 342 -6.19 15.37 22.34
N ILE A 343 -5.00 15.25 21.76
CA ILE A 343 -4.78 14.87 20.36
C ILE A 343 -3.91 13.59 20.33
N SER A 344 -4.31 12.55 19.61
CA SER A 344 -3.55 11.29 19.51
C SER A 344 -2.72 11.21 18.23
N ASP A 345 -1.39 11.31 18.34
CA ASP A 345 -0.41 11.00 17.28
C ASP A 345 0.37 9.73 17.66
N TYR A 346 0.54 8.79 16.73
CA TYR A 346 1.33 7.57 16.94
C TYR A 346 2.66 7.54 16.17
N TYR A 347 2.97 8.52 15.31
CA TYR A 347 4.14 8.43 14.41
C TYR A 347 5.06 9.67 14.29
N THR A 348 4.67 10.94 14.56
CA THR A 348 5.67 12.07 14.46
C THR A 348 5.39 13.30 15.33
N TRP A 349 6.43 13.92 15.90
CA TRP A 349 6.36 15.04 16.87
C TRP A 349 6.24 16.44 16.24
N TYR A 350 5.07 16.82 15.73
CA TYR A 350 4.74 18.25 15.63
C TYR A 350 3.24 18.49 15.80
N TRP A 351 2.93 19.49 16.62
CA TRP A 351 1.58 19.95 16.90
C TRP A 351 1.19 20.96 15.83
N THR A 352 0.05 20.77 15.16
CA THR A 352 -0.65 21.86 14.47
C THR A 352 -2.00 22.09 15.13
N ASN A 353 -2.35 23.37 15.32
CA ASN A 353 -3.67 23.84 15.73
C ASN A 353 -4.40 24.49 14.55
N ASP A 354 -3.94 24.27 13.32
CA ASP A 354 -4.55 24.81 12.12
C ASP A 354 -5.88 24.11 11.85
N ASN A 355 -6.94 24.90 11.77
CA ASN A 355 -8.27 24.44 11.38
C ASN A 355 -8.52 24.63 9.87
N ASN A 356 -7.52 25.09 9.13
CA ASN A 356 -7.61 25.41 7.71
C ASN A 356 -6.50 24.69 6.94
N LEU A 357 -6.85 24.03 5.84
CA LEU A 357 -5.89 23.55 4.85
C LEU A 357 -5.85 24.55 3.70
N SER A 358 -4.65 24.99 3.33
CA SER A 358 -4.43 25.87 2.17
C SER A 358 -3.41 25.23 1.25
N PHE A 359 -3.76 25.11 -0.03
CA PHE A 359 -2.87 24.61 -1.06
C PHE A 359 -2.84 25.59 -2.23
N PHE A 360 -1.68 25.68 -2.87
CA PHE A 360 -1.49 26.47 -4.07
C PHE A 360 -1.41 25.53 -5.27
N VAL A 361 -2.39 25.63 -6.17
CA VAL A 361 -2.34 24.97 -7.46
C VAL A 361 -1.94 26.01 -8.49
N SER A 362 -0.69 25.94 -8.97
CA SER A 362 -0.28 26.71 -10.14
C SER A 362 -1.09 26.23 -11.34
N THR A 363 -1.70 27.13 -12.09
CA THR A 363 -2.42 26.82 -13.33
C THR A 363 -1.63 27.32 -14.53
N GLU A 364 -0.63 26.55 -14.93
CA GLU A 364 0.26 26.91 -16.03
C GLU A 364 -0.52 27.00 -17.35
N HIS A 365 -0.18 27.98 -18.19
CA HIS A 365 -0.73 28.13 -19.55
C HIS A 365 -2.24 28.40 -19.65
N ILE A 366 -2.91 28.85 -18.58
CA ILE A 366 -4.23 29.48 -18.67
C ILE A 366 -4.07 30.88 -19.29
N LEU A 367 -4.89 31.22 -20.28
CA LEU A 367 -4.98 32.56 -20.85
C LEU A 367 -6.08 33.37 -20.14
N THR A 368 -6.00 34.70 -20.18
CA THR A 368 -7.08 35.58 -19.70
C THR A 368 -8.39 35.25 -20.41
N ASP A 369 -9.50 35.25 -19.68
CA ASP A 369 -10.86 34.87 -20.14
C ASP A 369 -11.12 33.36 -20.32
N ASP A 370 -10.13 32.49 -20.06
CA ASP A 370 -10.36 31.03 -20.03
C ASP A 370 -11.21 30.63 -18.80
N THR A 371 -12.08 29.64 -18.99
CA THR A 371 -12.85 29.01 -17.90
C THR A 371 -12.17 27.73 -17.46
N VAL A 372 -11.81 27.62 -16.19
CA VAL A 372 -11.25 26.39 -15.63
C VAL A 372 -12.21 25.74 -14.66
N ARG A 373 -12.49 24.46 -14.93
CA ARG A 373 -13.23 23.60 -14.02
C ARG A 373 -12.26 23.03 -12.99
N VAL A 374 -12.48 23.38 -11.72
CA VAL A 374 -11.73 22.82 -10.59
C VAL A 374 -12.61 21.80 -9.89
N ILE A 375 -12.06 20.61 -9.68
CA ILE A 375 -12.68 19.54 -8.90
C ILE A 375 -11.77 19.31 -7.70
N LEU A 376 -12.30 19.53 -6.51
CA LEU A 376 -11.64 19.21 -5.25
C LEU A 376 -12.32 17.97 -4.68
N ASP A 377 -11.61 16.85 -4.68
CA ASP A 377 -12.04 15.61 -4.04
C ASP A 377 -11.36 15.53 -2.67
N GLY A 378 -12.13 15.71 -1.60
CA GLY A 378 -11.66 15.56 -0.22
C GLY A 378 -12.08 14.20 0.31
N ILE A 379 -11.12 13.41 0.78
CA ILE A 379 -11.38 12.16 1.50
C ILE A 379 -10.98 12.38 2.95
N THR A 380 -11.93 12.23 3.87
CA THR A 380 -11.65 12.19 5.31
C THR A 380 -11.91 10.78 5.81
N GLY A 381 -10.91 10.15 6.42
CA GLY A 381 -11.05 8.85 7.05
C GLY A 381 -11.23 9.00 8.56
N ASP A 382 -12.34 8.50 9.11
CA ASP A 382 -12.46 8.27 10.55
C ASP A 382 -11.72 6.97 10.92
N THR A 383 -10.79 7.07 11.87
CA THR A 383 -10.09 5.93 12.49
C THR A 383 -10.99 4.82 13.04
N THR A 384 -12.30 5.04 13.18
CA THR A 384 -13.27 4.02 13.60
C THR A 384 -13.86 3.18 12.47
N GLY A 385 -13.48 3.42 11.21
CA GLY A 385 -13.95 2.66 10.05
C GLY A 385 -15.42 2.90 9.70
N SER A 386 -15.98 4.05 10.13
CA SER A 386 -17.41 4.37 10.03
C SER A 386 -17.84 4.85 8.64
N SER A 387 -16.97 5.50 7.88
CA SER A 387 -17.14 5.82 6.46
C SER A 387 -15.96 6.64 5.97
N ASP A 388 -15.43 6.32 4.78
CA ASP A 388 -14.71 7.33 4.01
C ASP A 388 -15.78 8.30 3.47
N GLU A 389 -15.90 9.48 4.08
CA GLU A 389 -16.69 10.54 3.46
C GLU A 389 -15.87 11.11 2.31
N ASN A 390 -16.33 10.83 1.08
CA ASN A 390 -15.78 11.40 -0.13
C ASN A 390 -16.69 12.56 -0.56
N GLU A 391 -16.30 13.78 -0.24
CA GLU A 391 -17.00 14.98 -0.68
C GLU A 391 -16.25 15.60 -1.85
N ALA A 392 -16.94 15.78 -2.97
CA ALA A 392 -16.42 16.46 -4.15
C ALA A 392 -17.05 17.85 -4.28
N ILE A 393 -16.25 18.90 -4.13
CA ILE A 393 -16.69 20.28 -4.43
C ILE A 393 -16.30 20.59 -5.87
N ASN A 394 -17.30 20.89 -6.69
CA ASN A 394 -17.13 21.30 -8.08
C ASN A 394 -17.40 22.80 -8.20
N PHE A 395 -16.45 23.55 -8.74
CA PHE A 395 -16.64 24.97 -9.04
C PHE A 395 -15.87 25.38 -10.29
N TYR A 396 -16.30 26.50 -10.88
CA TYR A 396 -15.66 27.11 -12.04
C TYR A 396 -14.94 28.38 -11.61
N VAL A 397 -13.72 28.55 -12.10
CA VAL A 397 -12.94 29.78 -11.93
C VAL A 397 -12.75 30.38 -13.31
N ASN A 398 -13.13 31.64 -13.47
CA ASN A 398 -12.86 32.42 -14.68
C ASN A 398 -11.55 33.19 -14.46
N GLY A 399 -10.59 33.01 -15.36
CA GLY A 399 -9.26 33.62 -15.31
C GLY A 399 -9.20 35.05 -15.80
#